data_AF-A0A3D5HIM3-F1
#
_entry.id   AF-A0A3D5HIM3-F1
#
_cell.length_a   1.000
_cell.length_b   1.000
_cell.length_c   1.000
_cell.angle_alpha   90.00
_cell.angle_beta   90.00
_cell.angle_gamma   90.00
#
_symmetry.space_group_name_H-M   'P 1'
#
loop_
_entity.id
_entity.type
_entity.pdbx_description
1 polymer ?
#
loop_
_entity_poly.entity_id
_entity_poly.type
_entity_poly.pdbx_seq_one_letter_code
_entity_poly.pdbx_strand_id
1 'polypeptide(L)'
;GSGNIGTDLLIKIQETSQILEVALVIGIDAESDGLRIARERGVATTHEGIEGAVASDLWSEIAICFDATSAGAHKIHNEICVR
;
A
#
# COMPACT_ATOMS: atom_id res chain seq x y z
N GLY A 1 0.81 -2.98 3.37
CA GLY A 1 1.21 -3.05 4.78
C GLY A 1 1.86 -1.76 5.19
N SER A 2 1.34 -1.08 6.23
CA SER A 2 1.75 0.26 6.66
C SER A 2 2.72 0.27 7.86
N GLY A 3 3.48 -0.80 8.05
CA GLY A 3 4.54 -0.87 9.07
C GLY A 3 5.86 -0.26 8.58
N ASN A 4 6.93 -0.41 9.37
CA ASN A 4 8.25 0.18 9.10
C ASN A 4 8.74 -0.04 7.67
N ILE A 5 8.67 -1.28 7.16
CA ILE A 5 9.15 -1.63 5.81
C ILE A 5 8.33 -0.92 4.72
N GLY A 6 7.00 -0.94 4.84
CA GLY A 6 6.12 -0.31 3.84
C GLY A 6 6.26 1.21 3.81
N THR A 7 6.39 1.83 4.98
CA THR A 7 6.60 3.28 5.10
C THR A 7 7.96 3.70 4.57
N ASP A 8 9.02 2.95 4.87
CA ASP A 8 10.36 3.18 4.32
C ASP A 8 10.37 3.05 2.79
N LEU A 9 9.69 2.04 2.24
CA LEU A 9 9.57 1.87 0.80
C LEU A 9 8.77 3.00 0.13
N LEU A 10 7.67 3.46 0.75
CA LEU A 10 6.91 4.64 0.29
C LEU A 10 7.84 5.84 0.12
N ILE A 11 8.62 6.15 1.16
CA ILE A 11 9.54 7.30 1.17
C ILE A 11 10.59 7.14 0.07
N LYS A 12 11.19 5.95 -0.06
CA LYS A 12 12.16 5.65 -1.11
C LYS A 12 11.58 5.85 -2.52
N ILE A 13 10.36 5.36 -2.79
CA ILE A 13 9.74 5.53 -4.10
C ILE A 13 9.52 7.01 -4.38
N GLN A 14 8.91 7.77 -3.46
CA GLN A 14 8.64 9.20 -3.67
C GLN A 14 9.91 10.05 -3.84
N GLU A 15 10.98 9.74 -3.10
CA GLU A 15 12.18 10.58 -3.08
C GLU A 15 13.22 10.19 -4.15
N THR A 16 13.19 8.94 -4.63
CA THR A 16 14.30 8.42 -5.47
C THR A 16 13.86 7.76 -6.77
N SER A 17 12.61 7.28 -6.88
CA SER A 17 12.17 6.62 -8.10
C SER A 17 11.84 7.63 -9.19
N GLN A 18 12.25 7.34 -10.42
CA GLN A 18 11.88 8.10 -11.62
C GLN A 18 10.82 7.39 -12.47
N ILE A 19 10.43 6.17 -12.09
CA ILE A 19 9.58 5.28 -12.91
C ILE A 19 8.42 4.66 -12.13
N LEU A 20 8.31 4.91 -10.82
CA LEU A 20 7.23 4.43 -9.97
C LEU A 20 6.60 5.61 -9.24
N GLU A 21 5.28 5.56 -9.11
CA GLU A 21 4.48 6.46 -8.28
C GLU A 21 3.69 5.60 -7.27
N VAL A 22 3.64 6.03 -6.02
CA VAL A 22 2.80 5.34 -5.01
C VAL A 22 1.41 5.94 -5.05
N ALA A 23 0.45 5.18 -5.56
CA ALA A 23 -0.95 5.61 -5.62
C ALA A 23 -1.73 5.31 -4.33
N LEU A 24 -1.42 4.21 -3.62
CA LEU A 24 -2.19 3.75 -2.47
C LEU A 24 -1.31 3.03 -1.43
N VAL A 25 -1.46 3.39 -0.16
CA VAL A 25 -0.91 2.63 0.98
C VAL A 25 -2.03 1.92 1.74
N ILE A 26 -1.88 0.61 1.90
CA ILE A 26 -2.90 -0.30 2.45
C ILE A 26 -2.47 -0.77 3.84
N GLY A 27 -3.34 -0.58 4.83
CA GLY A 27 -3.22 -1.09 6.19
C GLY A 27 -4.53 -1.70 6.70
N ILE A 28 -4.52 -2.18 7.94
CA ILE A 28 -5.70 -2.73 8.65
C ILE A 28 -6.00 -2.00 9.97
N ASP A 29 -5.16 -1.03 10.33
CA ASP A 29 -5.28 -0.24 11.55
C ASP A 29 -5.34 1.24 11.16
N ALA A 30 -6.48 1.88 11.47
CA ALA A 30 -6.73 3.28 11.13
C ALA A 30 -5.73 4.24 11.79
N GLU A 31 -5.22 3.86 12.96
CA GLU A 31 -4.26 4.65 13.76
C GLU A 31 -2.80 4.36 13.41
N SER A 32 -2.56 3.56 12.36
CA SER A 32 -1.21 3.25 11.89
C SER A 32 -0.43 4.50 11.51
N ASP A 33 0.75 4.67 12.11
CA ASP A 33 1.68 5.75 11.77
C ASP A 33 2.05 5.79 10.28
N GLY A 34 2.22 4.63 9.64
CA GLY A 34 2.52 4.56 8.21
C GLY A 34 1.38 5.09 7.34
N LEU A 35 0.12 4.89 7.73
CA LEU A 35 -1.02 5.49 7.02
C LEU A 35 -1.08 7.00 7.25
N ARG A 36 -0.80 7.46 8.49
CA ARG A 36 -0.69 8.90 8.77
C ARG A 36 0.39 9.56 7.92
N ILE A 37 1.59 8.98 7.87
CA ILE A 37 2.72 9.46 7.06
C ILE A 37 2.37 9.47 5.57
N ALA A 38 1.69 8.43 5.07
CA ALA A 38 1.24 8.39 3.68
C ALA A 38 0.27 9.53 3.34
N ARG A 39 -0.72 9.81 4.21
CA ARG A 39 -1.64 10.94 4.06
C ARG A 39 -0.93 12.29 4.08
N GLU A 40 0.00 12.49 5.01
CA GLU A 40 0.82 13.72 5.10
C GLU A 40 1.67 13.95 3.84
N ARG A 41 2.06 12.86 3.17
CA ARG A 41 2.80 12.86 1.90
C ARG A 41 1.90 12.85 0.66
N GLY A 42 0.59 13.08 0.83
CA GLY A 42 -0.38 13.21 -0.26
C GLY A 42 -0.75 11.89 -0.95
N VAL A 43 -0.46 10.74 -0.34
CA VAL A 43 -0.79 9.42 -0.90
C VAL A 43 -2.12 8.93 -0.35
N ALA A 44 -2.95 8.35 -1.22
CA ALA A 44 -4.21 7.75 -0.79
C ALA A 44 -3.95 6.59 0.19
N THR A 45 -4.90 6.37 1.11
CA THR A 45 -4.77 5.31 2.12
C THR A 45 -6.07 4.57 2.32
N THR A 46 -5.97 3.31 2.73
CA THR A 46 -7.09 2.56 3.30
C THR A 46 -6.63 1.78 4.53
N HIS A 47 -7.54 1.65 5.50
CA HIS A 47 -7.37 0.80 6.69
C HIS A 47 -8.30 -0.43 6.66
N GLU A 48 -8.98 -0.66 5.54
CA GLU A 48 -9.93 -1.76 5.33
C GLU A 48 -9.27 -2.98 4.68
N GLY A 49 -7.93 -3.08 4.75
CA GLY A 49 -7.18 -4.18 4.15
C GLY A 49 -7.19 -4.17 2.63
N ILE A 50 -6.87 -5.31 2.03
CA ILE A 50 -6.78 -5.46 0.57
C ILE A 50 -8.17 -5.36 -0.08
N GLU A 51 -9.22 -5.75 0.64
CA GLU A 51 -10.60 -5.68 0.17
C GLU A 51 -11.02 -4.23 -0.06
N GLY A 52 -10.72 -3.33 0.88
CA GLY A 52 -10.96 -1.90 0.69
C GLY A 52 -10.08 -1.29 -0.41
N ALA A 53 -8.88 -1.84 -0.63
CA ALA A 53 -8.05 -1.43 -1.76
C ALA A 53 -8.69 -1.83 -3.10
N VAL A 54 -9.22 -3.06 -3.20
CA VAL A 54 -9.90 -3.57 -4.40
C VAL A 54 -11.15 -2.78 -4.75
N ALA A 55 -11.87 -2.30 -3.72
CA ALA A 55 -13.06 -1.48 -3.90
C ALA A 55 -12.77 -0.02 -4.28
N SER A 56 -11.51 0.43 -4.21
CA SER A 56 -11.11 1.78 -4.59
C SER A 56 -11.08 1.95 -6.11
N ASP A 57 -11.50 3.12 -6.60
CA ASP A 57 -11.40 3.48 -8.02
C ASP A 57 -9.94 3.39 -8.55
N LEU A 58 -8.96 3.64 -7.67
CA LEU A 58 -7.53 3.56 -7.99
C LEU A 58 -7.06 2.13 -8.30
N TRP A 59 -7.75 1.10 -7.83
CA TRP A 59 -7.30 -0.30 -7.93
C TRP A 59 -7.06 -0.74 -9.37
N SER A 60 -7.88 -0.24 -10.29
CA SER A 60 -7.80 -0.57 -11.71
C SER A 60 -6.52 -0.04 -12.38
N GLU A 61 -5.91 0.99 -11.81
CA GLU A 61 -4.69 1.64 -12.31
C GLU A 61 -3.40 1.06 -11.70
N ILE A 62 -3.50 0.27 -10.62
CA ILE A 62 -2.34 -0.32 -9.95
C ILE A 62 -1.74 -1.44 -10.81
N ALA A 63 -0.51 -1.22 -11.29
CA ALA A 63 0.25 -2.20 -12.06
C ALA A 63 1.12 -3.13 -11.19
N ILE A 64 1.56 -2.65 -10.01
CA ILE A 64 2.49 -3.38 -9.13
C ILE A 64 2.04 -3.22 -7.69
N CYS A 65 1.97 -4.34 -6.96
CA CYS A 65 1.74 -4.34 -5.51
C CYS A 65 3.00 -4.78 -4.76
N PHE A 66 3.48 -3.93 -3.86
CA PHE A 66 4.55 -4.28 -2.93
C PHE A 66 3.94 -4.75 -1.60
N ASP A 67 4.15 -6.02 -1.25
CA ASP A 67 3.64 -6.58 -0.01
C ASP A 67 4.67 -6.55 1.11
N ALA A 68 4.44 -5.63 2.06
CA ALA A 68 5.21 -5.50 3.30
C ALA A 68 4.37 -5.91 4.53
N THR A 69 3.67 -7.05 4.46
CA THR A 69 2.88 -7.60 5.57
C THR A 69 3.55 -8.81 6.22
N SER A 70 2.94 -9.99 6.15
CA SER A 70 3.47 -11.25 6.68
C SER A 70 3.33 -12.35 5.63
N ALA A 71 4.11 -13.42 5.77
CA ALA A 71 4.05 -14.55 4.83
C ALA A 71 2.64 -15.16 4.72
N GLY A 72 1.90 -15.23 5.84
CA GLY A 72 0.54 -15.78 5.86
C GLY A 72 -0.45 -14.88 5.10
N ALA A 73 -0.37 -13.57 5.31
CA ALA A 73 -1.23 -12.61 4.61
C ALA A 73 -0.89 -12.54 3.11
N HIS A 74 0.40 -12.59 2.77
CA HIS A 74 0.87 -12.52 1.39
C HIS A 74 0.28 -13.60 0.49
N LYS A 75 0.02 -14.81 1.02
CA LYS A 75 -0.64 -15.86 0.24
C LYS A 75 -1.99 -15.40 -0.31
N ILE A 76 -2.83 -14.79 0.54
CA ILE A 76 -4.15 -14.29 0.17
C ILE A 76 -4.01 -13.08 -0.76
N HIS A 77 -3.10 -12.15 -0.42
CA HIS A 77 -2.87 -10.97 -1.27
C HIS A 77 -2.42 -11.35 -2.68
N ASN A 78 -1.56 -12.35 -2.83
CA ASN A 78 -1.10 -12.83 -4.12
C ASN A 78 -2.26 -13.39 -4.95
N GLU A 79 -3.17 -14.16 -4.36
CA GLU A 79 -4.36 -14.68 -5.06
C GLU A 79 -5.25 -13.54 -5.62
N ILE A 80 -5.29 -12.39 -4.94
CA ILE A 80 -6.08 -11.21 -5.34
C ILE A 80 -5.32 -10.33 -6.36
N CYS A 81 -4.01 -10.18 -6.20
CA CYS A 81 -3.18 -9.29 -7.02
C CYS A 81 -2.74 -9.92 -8.35
N VAL A 82 -2.72 -11.25 -8.46
CA VAL A 82 -2.47 -11.94 -9.73
C VAL A 82 -3.69 -11.75 -10.62
N ARG A 83 -3.58 -10.83 -11.58
CA ARG A 83 -4.57 -10.55 -12.62
C ARG A 83 -4.09 -11.07 -13.96
#